data_AF-A0A7I4BKA8-F1
#
_entry.id   AF-A0A7I4BKA8-F1
#
_cell.length_a   1.000
_cell.length_b   1.000
_cell.length_c   1.000
_cell.angle_alpha   90.00
_cell.angle_beta   90.00
_cell.angle_gamma   90.00
#
_symmetry.space_group_name_H-M   'P 1'
#
loop_
_entity.id
_entity.type
_entity.pdbx_description
1 polymer ?
#
loop_
_entity_poly.entity_id
_entity_poly.type
_entity_poly.pdbx_seq_one_letter_code
_entity_poly.pdbx_strand_id
1 'polypeptide(L)'
;MSMESLRRGDCGSSFVEDVLSQHPAMFGKVLSNASHFRLQVLVSVPVDAPDGRSRLVRHGYRVDEEYFYPASAIKMCAAVTALQKLKHLQSLLGINVDCCTPIALCSLFEGTKDDRTDPSNNSQNLITVAHEIRKIFLVSDNQAFNRLFSFVGHRTINEAMWNLGLQSTRLHHRLSETRSIAANLYSEPVDVNVAVTALTLLPKRSGLALQDNSGLPGVKVGTAYVADDGRVVSEPMDFSKKNYMSLMDQQDLLIKLVRPDILADSSGLSLDTAMRMFLMEAMAQFPSQSANPKYDGSDYPDDYCKFFLPGLSRIRPKGALRIFNKIGRAYGFTIDNSYVFDVETGRSFFLTAVLYTNANGVLNDDQYEYEFADRIFADLAEVLGRALWQIPDYSTTSSNSLDCTPSSLWEKFSKPLMTSASCQTNVFVQRTQDSDLPAMEKTHVIGQPLIQLALHEERHSLPPKSHGQGLCEQISSNPVVSKAVALCGTNAKQSNSNCSSVILPAATKPMEGYETSFSCVRDQQCNSSDIVLPMMQLSSCDVVSTSICAKVFNRSVKSCYKYFLDE
;
A
#
# COMPACT_ATOMS: atom_id res chain seq x y z
N MET A 1 27.58 9.34 10.51
CA MET A 1 26.13 9.08 10.69
C MET A 1 25.72 8.05 9.66
N SER A 2 25.22 6.88 10.08
CA SER A 2 24.82 5.81 9.17
C SER A 2 23.46 6.14 8.53
N MET A 3 23.17 5.62 7.33
CA MET A 3 21.87 5.77 6.65
C MET A 3 20.67 5.31 7.49
N GLU A 4 20.88 4.48 8.53
CA GLU A 4 19.85 4.08 9.49
C GLU A 4 19.44 5.21 10.45
N SER A 5 20.37 6.11 10.81
CA SER A 5 20.08 7.29 11.64
C SER A 5 19.30 8.39 10.91
N LEU A 6 19.23 8.33 9.57
CA LEU A 6 18.41 9.22 8.75
C LEU A 6 17.02 8.64 8.44
N ARG A 7 16.85 7.29 8.51
CA ARG A 7 15.53 6.65 8.42
C ARG A 7 14.77 6.72 9.74
N ARG A 8 15.47 6.56 10.87
CA ARG A 8 14.96 6.93 12.18
C ARG A 8 15.20 8.42 12.37
N GLY A 9 14.45 9.26 11.64
CA GLY A 9 14.33 10.66 12.05
C GLY A 9 13.98 10.63 13.53
N ASP A 10 14.84 11.23 14.35
CA ASP A 10 14.73 11.34 15.79
C ASP A 10 13.32 11.90 16.08
N CYS A 11 12.35 11.01 16.28
CA CYS A 11 10.97 11.38 16.56
C CYS A 11 11.02 11.89 17.99
N GLY A 12 11.36 13.18 18.14
CA GLY A 12 11.37 13.84 19.43
C GLY A 12 10.01 13.59 20.07
N SER A 13 10.00 12.84 21.16
CA SER A 13 8.81 12.39 21.88
C SER A 13 7.99 13.54 22.48
N SER A 14 8.37 14.80 22.25
CA SER A 14 7.75 15.95 22.91
C SER A 14 6.45 16.39 22.22
N PHE A 15 6.41 16.70 20.93
CA PHE A 15 5.25 17.43 20.35
C PHE A 15 3.89 16.72 20.54
N VAL A 16 3.79 15.44 20.18
CA VAL A 16 2.50 14.73 20.29
C VAL A 16 2.09 14.63 21.76
N GLU A 17 3.01 14.20 22.64
CA GLU A 17 2.73 14.08 24.07
C GLU A 17 2.41 15.44 24.72
N ASP A 18 3.12 16.49 24.36
CA ASP A 18 2.93 17.87 24.83
C ASP A 18 1.54 18.40 24.43
N VAL A 19 1.09 18.15 23.20
CA VAL A 19 -0.26 18.55 22.76
C VAL A 19 -1.32 17.75 23.51
N LEU A 20 -1.21 16.42 23.57
CA LEU A 20 -2.23 15.58 24.20
C LEU A 20 -2.34 15.83 25.71
N SER A 21 -1.22 16.08 26.40
CA SER A 21 -1.18 16.34 27.85
C SER A 21 -1.83 17.66 28.25
N GLN A 22 -1.94 18.63 27.33
CA GLN A 22 -2.69 19.88 27.54
C GLN A 22 -4.21 19.69 27.56
N HIS A 23 -4.71 18.53 27.11
CA HIS A 23 -6.14 18.21 27.09
C HIS A 23 -6.47 16.96 27.94
N PRO A 24 -6.23 17.01 29.28
CA PRO A 24 -6.39 15.84 30.15
C PRO A 24 -7.83 15.32 30.23
N ALA A 25 -8.83 16.16 29.96
CA ALA A 25 -10.23 15.74 29.89
C ALA A 25 -10.51 14.79 28.72
N MET A 26 -9.78 14.93 27.60
CA MET A 26 -9.89 14.06 26.42
C MET A 26 -8.95 12.86 26.53
N PHE A 27 -7.69 13.09 26.91
CA PHE A 27 -6.63 12.07 26.80
C PHE A 27 -6.09 11.53 28.11
N GLY A 28 -6.43 12.11 29.27
CA GLY A 28 -5.83 11.73 30.56
C GLY A 28 -5.95 10.24 30.87
N LYS A 29 -7.10 9.63 30.56
CA LYS A 29 -7.34 8.19 30.72
C LYS A 29 -6.42 7.33 29.85
N VAL A 30 -6.27 7.70 28.57
CA VAL A 30 -5.48 6.91 27.60
C VAL A 30 -3.98 7.13 27.78
N LEU A 31 -3.53 8.35 28.11
CA LEU A 31 -2.11 8.66 28.35
C LEU A 31 -1.59 7.99 29.62
N SER A 32 -2.36 8.03 30.71
CA SER A 32 -1.96 7.37 31.97
C SER A 32 -1.90 5.83 31.87
N ASN A 33 -2.52 5.25 30.85
CA ASN A 33 -2.57 3.80 30.62
C ASN A 33 -2.18 3.44 29.18
N ALA A 34 -1.25 4.18 28.58
CA ALA A 34 -0.96 4.10 27.14
C ALA A 34 -0.54 2.71 26.67
N SER A 35 0.16 1.93 27.51
CA SER A 35 0.53 0.54 27.20
C SER A 35 -0.66 -0.41 27.21
N HIS A 36 -1.65 -0.20 28.08
CA HIS A 36 -2.88 -0.99 28.11
C HIS A 36 -3.74 -0.72 26.86
N PHE A 37 -3.89 0.56 26.53
CA PHE A 37 -4.59 0.98 25.31
C PHE A 37 -3.77 0.78 24.03
N ARG A 38 -2.49 0.39 24.14
CA ARG A 38 -1.54 0.32 23.02
C ARG A 38 -1.59 1.56 22.13
N LEU A 39 -1.73 2.73 22.77
CA LEU A 39 -1.87 4.00 22.07
C LEU A 39 -0.54 4.31 21.39
N GLN A 40 -0.56 4.44 20.08
CA GLN A 40 0.58 4.88 19.27
C GLN A 40 0.09 5.94 18.30
N VAL A 41 0.86 7.02 18.15
CA VAL A 41 0.49 8.14 17.28
C VAL A 41 1.73 8.62 16.54
N LEU A 42 1.60 8.78 15.23
CA LEU A 42 2.65 9.31 14.35
C LEU A 42 2.06 10.46 13.53
N VAL A 43 2.63 11.64 13.72
CA VAL A 43 2.35 12.85 12.93
C VAL A 43 3.55 13.13 12.04
N SER A 44 3.30 13.38 10.76
CA SER A 44 4.35 13.86 9.85
C SER A 44 3.91 15.09 9.07
N VAL A 45 4.76 16.09 8.99
CA VAL A 45 4.46 17.38 8.35
C VAL A 45 5.41 17.60 7.17
N PRO A 46 4.88 17.75 5.94
CA PRO A 46 5.68 18.24 4.82
C PRO A 46 6.14 19.67 5.09
N VAL A 47 7.43 19.93 4.99
CA VAL A 47 8.03 21.27 5.13
C VAL A 47 8.87 21.59 3.91
N ASP A 48 8.77 22.81 3.39
CA ASP A 48 9.60 23.23 2.27
C ASP A 48 11.01 23.53 2.76
N ALA A 49 12.01 22.86 2.17
CA ALA A 49 13.40 23.14 2.48
C ALA A 49 13.92 24.33 1.66
N PRO A 50 14.97 25.02 2.15
CA PRO A 50 15.58 26.14 1.42
C PRO A 50 16.10 25.78 0.02
N ASP A 51 16.32 24.49 -0.26
CA ASP A 51 16.76 23.98 -1.56
C ASP A 51 15.59 23.72 -2.54
N GLY A 52 14.36 24.09 -2.17
CA GLY A 52 13.15 23.94 -2.98
C GLY A 52 12.55 22.52 -2.96
N ARG A 53 13.15 21.57 -2.23
CA ARG A 53 12.59 20.22 -2.04
C ARG A 53 11.73 20.19 -0.79
N SER A 54 10.62 19.45 -0.81
CA SER A 54 9.89 19.17 0.42
C SER A 54 10.63 18.12 1.26
N ARG A 55 10.73 18.36 2.56
CA ARG A 55 11.23 17.43 3.58
C ARG A 55 10.08 17.02 4.49
N LEU A 56 10.31 15.98 5.29
CA LEU A 56 9.33 15.49 6.25
C LEU A 56 9.85 15.68 7.68
N VAL A 57 9.06 16.32 8.52
CA VAL A 57 9.29 16.37 9.97
C VAL A 57 8.33 15.39 10.63
N ARG A 58 8.85 14.49 11.48
CA ARG A 58 8.06 13.46 12.18
C ARG A 58 8.02 13.73 13.67
N HIS A 59 6.84 13.54 14.26
CA HIS A 59 6.59 13.57 15.69
C HIS A 59 5.85 12.30 16.08
N GLY A 60 6.35 11.59 17.08
CA GLY A 60 5.83 10.27 17.46
C GLY A 60 5.53 10.19 18.95
N TYR A 61 4.49 9.45 19.29
CA TYR A 61 4.21 8.95 20.63
C TYR A 61 4.10 7.44 20.56
N ARG A 62 5.02 6.74 21.25
CA ARG A 62 5.07 5.27 21.33
C ARG A 62 5.04 4.55 19.96
N VAL A 63 5.65 5.15 18.94
CA VAL A 63 5.62 4.64 17.57
C VAL A 63 6.35 3.30 17.48
N ASP A 64 5.63 2.27 17.04
CA ASP A 64 6.16 0.90 16.86
C ASP A 64 6.71 0.26 18.16
N GLU A 65 6.28 0.75 19.33
CA GLU A 65 6.69 0.22 20.65
C GLU A 65 6.19 -1.21 20.89
N GLU A 66 4.96 -1.51 20.45
CA GLU A 66 4.40 -2.85 20.52
C GLU A 66 3.61 -3.26 19.28
N TYR A 67 3.44 -4.56 19.12
CA TYR A 67 2.58 -5.15 18.11
C TYR A 67 1.15 -4.62 18.24
N PHE A 68 0.57 -4.29 17.10
CA PHE A 68 -0.85 -4.12 16.91
C PHE A 68 -1.30 -4.90 15.67
N TYR A 69 -2.56 -5.31 15.65
CA TYR A 69 -3.13 -5.93 14.47
C TYR A 69 -3.61 -4.85 13.48
N PRO A 70 -3.04 -4.74 12.26
CA PRO A 70 -3.39 -3.66 11.32
C PRO A 70 -4.79 -3.81 10.71
N ALA A 71 -5.43 -4.96 10.88
CA ALA A 71 -6.75 -5.25 10.34
C ALA A 71 -6.88 -4.83 8.85
N SER A 72 -7.91 -4.05 8.52
CA SER A 72 -8.16 -3.59 7.14
C SER A 72 -7.17 -2.52 6.62
N ALA A 73 -6.26 -1.98 7.43
CA ALA A 73 -5.27 -1.02 6.94
C ALA A 73 -4.35 -1.67 5.88
N ILE A 74 -4.11 -2.98 6.02
CA ILE A 74 -3.30 -3.78 5.09
C ILE A 74 -3.87 -3.87 3.67
N LYS A 75 -5.16 -3.53 3.47
CA LYS A 75 -5.81 -3.59 2.16
C LYS A 75 -5.18 -2.65 1.14
N MET A 76 -4.54 -1.58 1.63
CA MET A 76 -3.79 -0.65 0.77
C MET A 76 -2.66 -1.36 0.01
N CYS A 77 -1.96 -2.33 0.64
CA CYS A 77 -0.90 -3.10 -0.02
C CYS A 77 -1.42 -3.87 -1.24
N ALA A 78 -2.57 -4.53 -1.10
CA ALA A 78 -3.19 -5.27 -2.20
C ALA A 78 -3.70 -4.35 -3.32
N ALA A 79 -4.30 -3.20 -2.97
CA ALA A 79 -4.76 -2.22 -3.96
C ALA A 79 -3.62 -1.65 -4.81
N VAL A 80 -2.51 -1.23 -4.17
CA VAL A 80 -1.32 -0.72 -4.87
C VAL A 80 -0.71 -1.80 -5.77
N THR A 81 -0.53 -3.01 -5.25
CA THR A 81 0.13 -4.09 -5.99
C THR A 81 -0.73 -4.67 -7.11
N ALA A 82 -2.06 -4.59 -7.01
CA ALA A 82 -2.96 -4.96 -8.11
C ALA A 82 -2.76 -4.07 -9.33
N LEU A 83 -2.65 -2.75 -9.14
CA LEU A 83 -2.36 -1.81 -10.22
C LEU A 83 -0.96 -2.03 -10.81
N GLN A 84 0.05 -2.26 -9.96
CA GLN A 84 1.40 -2.60 -10.42
C GLN A 84 1.42 -3.90 -11.24
N LYS A 85 0.65 -4.91 -10.83
CA LYS A 85 0.53 -6.18 -11.56
C LYS A 85 -0.11 -5.98 -12.94
N LEU A 86 -1.17 -5.19 -13.05
CA LEU A 86 -1.80 -4.88 -14.35
C LEU A 86 -0.80 -4.20 -15.29
N LYS A 87 -0.07 -3.18 -14.80
CA LYS A 87 0.98 -2.50 -15.56
C LYS A 87 2.07 -3.48 -16.00
N HIS A 88 2.49 -4.38 -15.12
CA HIS A 88 3.50 -5.40 -15.44
C HIS A 88 2.98 -6.37 -16.53
N LEU A 89 1.75 -6.86 -16.43
CA LEU A 89 1.14 -7.74 -17.43
C LEU A 89 1.04 -7.06 -18.80
N GLN A 90 0.60 -5.80 -18.83
CA GLN A 90 0.56 -4.99 -20.06
C GLN A 90 1.95 -4.87 -20.69
N SER A 91 2.97 -4.53 -19.89
CA SER A 91 4.34 -4.39 -20.38
C SER A 91 4.97 -5.70 -20.84
N LEU A 92 4.73 -6.81 -20.13
CA LEU A 92 5.35 -8.11 -20.39
C LEU A 92 4.76 -8.78 -21.63
N LEU A 93 3.44 -8.71 -21.79
CA LEU A 93 2.71 -9.46 -22.81
C LEU A 93 2.32 -8.59 -24.02
N GLY A 94 2.49 -7.26 -23.94
CA GLY A 94 2.06 -6.33 -24.99
C GLY A 94 0.54 -6.31 -25.18
N ILE A 95 -0.23 -6.72 -24.17
CA ILE A 95 -1.70 -6.77 -24.21
C ILE A 95 -2.32 -5.49 -23.67
N ASN A 96 -3.47 -5.11 -24.21
CA ASN A 96 -4.23 -3.98 -23.69
C ASN A 96 -5.07 -4.40 -22.47
N VAL A 97 -4.52 -4.24 -21.27
CA VAL A 97 -5.18 -4.45 -19.98
C VAL A 97 -5.10 -3.16 -19.16
N ASP A 98 -6.20 -2.81 -18.50
CA ASP A 98 -6.29 -1.69 -17.56
C ASP A 98 -7.07 -2.08 -16.30
N CYS A 99 -7.25 -1.14 -15.37
CA CYS A 99 -7.99 -1.38 -14.12
C CYS A 99 -9.50 -1.61 -14.32
N CYS A 100 -10.04 -1.26 -15.49
CA CYS A 100 -11.43 -1.51 -15.88
C CYS A 100 -11.61 -2.87 -16.58
N THR A 101 -10.51 -3.58 -16.90
CA THR A 101 -10.56 -4.89 -17.54
C THR A 101 -11.15 -5.92 -16.58
N PRO A 102 -12.19 -6.67 -16.99
CA PRO A 102 -12.80 -7.67 -16.13
C PRO A 102 -11.84 -8.80 -15.77
N ILE A 103 -11.89 -9.22 -14.50
CA ILE A 103 -11.18 -10.41 -14.00
C ILE A 103 -12.20 -11.41 -13.46
N ALA A 104 -11.88 -12.69 -13.52
CA ALA A 104 -12.68 -13.78 -12.96
C ALA A 104 -11.78 -14.69 -12.14
N LEU A 105 -12.14 -14.92 -10.88
CA LEU A 105 -11.42 -15.85 -10.02
C LEU A 105 -11.99 -17.25 -10.24
N CYS A 106 -11.17 -18.11 -10.82
CA CYS A 106 -11.58 -19.44 -11.22
C CYS A 106 -11.47 -20.39 -10.03
N SER A 107 -12.37 -21.37 -9.98
CA SER A 107 -12.36 -22.31 -8.87
C SER A 107 -11.21 -23.31 -8.94
N LEU A 108 -10.58 -23.58 -7.79
CA LEU A 108 -9.51 -24.57 -7.66
C LEU A 108 -10.03 -26.01 -7.49
N PHE A 109 -11.27 -26.17 -7.03
CA PHE A 109 -11.85 -27.45 -6.65
C PHE A 109 -13.10 -27.76 -7.48
N GLU A 110 -13.31 -29.05 -7.72
CA GLU A 110 -14.48 -29.53 -8.44
C GLU A 110 -15.76 -29.25 -7.61
N GLY A 111 -16.78 -28.64 -8.22
CA GLY A 111 -18.05 -28.30 -7.58
C GLY A 111 -18.14 -26.90 -6.96
N THR A 112 -17.05 -26.12 -6.94
CA THR A 112 -17.09 -24.70 -6.55
C THR A 112 -17.21 -23.80 -7.78
N LYS A 113 -17.97 -22.69 -7.65
CA LYS A 113 -18.27 -21.79 -8.77
C LYS A 113 -17.17 -20.74 -8.92
N ASP A 114 -16.90 -20.34 -10.15
CA ASP A 114 -16.07 -19.18 -10.45
C ASP A 114 -16.73 -17.90 -9.91
N ASP A 115 -15.91 -16.99 -9.40
CA ASP A 115 -16.34 -15.66 -8.99
C ASP A 115 -16.06 -14.68 -10.12
N ARG A 116 -17.12 -14.32 -10.86
CA ARG A 116 -17.05 -13.54 -12.11
C ARG A 116 -17.80 -12.22 -12.04
N THR A 117 -18.79 -12.12 -11.16
CA THR A 117 -19.76 -11.03 -11.13
C THR A 117 -19.79 -10.36 -9.77
N ASP A 118 -19.94 -9.05 -9.77
CA ASP A 118 -20.25 -8.28 -8.56
C ASP A 118 -21.47 -7.40 -8.84
N PRO A 119 -22.65 -7.72 -8.28
CA PRO A 119 -23.88 -6.93 -8.46
C PRO A 119 -23.76 -5.48 -7.97
N SER A 120 -22.82 -5.20 -7.06
CA SER A 120 -22.56 -3.83 -6.61
C SER A 120 -21.87 -3.00 -7.69
N ASN A 121 -21.32 -3.63 -8.74
CA ASN A 121 -20.82 -2.98 -9.95
C ASN A 121 -21.96 -2.72 -10.92
N ASN A 122 -22.68 -1.62 -10.73
CA ASN A 122 -23.91 -1.31 -11.48
C ASN A 122 -23.68 -0.93 -12.96
N SER A 123 -22.44 -0.77 -13.42
CA SER A 123 -22.14 -0.47 -14.83
C SER A 123 -21.94 -1.72 -15.69
N GLN A 124 -21.40 -2.81 -15.13
CA GLN A 124 -21.02 -4.01 -15.89
C GLN A 124 -21.40 -5.32 -15.22
N ASN A 125 -21.73 -5.33 -13.93
CA ASN A 125 -21.92 -6.55 -13.11
C ASN A 125 -20.73 -7.53 -13.17
N LEU A 126 -19.53 -7.00 -13.42
CA LEU A 126 -18.29 -7.77 -13.53
C LEU A 126 -17.28 -7.32 -12.48
N ILE A 127 -16.42 -8.24 -12.05
CA ILE A 127 -15.32 -7.90 -11.15
C ILE A 127 -14.23 -7.20 -11.94
N THR A 128 -13.79 -6.03 -11.47
CA THR A 128 -12.66 -5.28 -12.04
C THR A 128 -11.77 -4.76 -10.91
N VAL A 129 -10.48 -4.58 -11.17
CA VAL A 129 -9.55 -4.05 -10.16
C VAL A 129 -9.99 -2.65 -9.69
N ALA A 130 -10.50 -1.81 -10.60
CA ALA A 130 -11.03 -0.50 -10.26
C ALA A 130 -12.24 -0.59 -9.30
N HIS A 131 -13.16 -1.51 -9.55
CA HIS A 131 -14.32 -1.71 -8.69
C HIS A 131 -13.94 -2.16 -7.28
N GLU A 132 -13.05 -3.15 -7.20
CA GLU A 132 -12.59 -3.66 -5.90
C GLU A 132 -11.81 -2.61 -5.11
N ILE A 133 -10.99 -1.78 -5.79
CA ILE A 133 -10.30 -0.65 -5.16
C ILE A 133 -11.31 0.34 -4.56
N ARG A 134 -12.37 0.70 -5.28
CA ARG A 134 -13.41 1.60 -4.73
C ARG A 134 -14.05 1.01 -3.47
N LYS A 135 -14.44 -0.26 -3.50
CA LYS A 135 -15.04 -0.96 -2.33
C LYS A 135 -14.09 -1.02 -1.14
N ILE A 136 -12.79 -1.22 -1.37
CA ILE A 136 -11.76 -1.24 -0.31
C ILE A 136 -11.65 0.10 0.42
N PHE A 137 -11.71 1.23 -0.29
CA PHE A 137 -11.50 2.54 0.34
C PHE A 137 -12.79 3.18 0.86
N LEU A 138 -13.94 2.96 0.18
CA LEU A 138 -15.22 3.55 0.58
C LEU A 138 -15.83 2.86 1.80
N VAL A 139 -15.86 1.52 1.79
CA VAL A 139 -16.58 0.72 2.82
C VAL A 139 -15.75 -0.42 3.38
N SER A 140 -14.45 -0.45 3.09
CA SER A 140 -13.53 -1.46 3.60
C SER A 140 -14.03 -2.90 3.37
N ASP A 141 -14.49 -3.20 2.16
CA ASP A 141 -15.03 -4.51 1.80
C ASP A 141 -13.95 -5.62 1.89
N ASN A 142 -14.26 -6.74 2.54
CA ASN A 142 -13.33 -7.86 2.73
C ASN A 142 -13.23 -8.77 1.51
N GLN A 143 -14.33 -8.99 0.80
CA GLN A 143 -14.35 -9.81 -0.41
C GLN A 143 -13.51 -9.14 -1.51
N ALA A 144 -13.63 -7.83 -1.65
CA ALA A 144 -12.83 -7.02 -2.56
C ALA A 144 -11.33 -7.19 -2.31
N PHE A 145 -10.92 -7.07 -1.05
CA PHE A 145 -9.55 -7.32 -0.65
C PHE A 145 -9.11 -8.76 -0.95
N ASN A 146 -9.93 -9.76 -0.61
CA ASN A 146 -9.60 -11.17 -0.83
C ASN A 146 -9.45 -11.49 -2.32
N ARG A 147 -10.28 -10.90 -3.18
CA ARG A 147 -10.17 -10.99 -4.64
C ARG A 147 -8.88 -10.39 -5.16
N LEU A 148 -8.51 -9.19 -4.70
CA LEU A 148 -7.22 -8.58 -5.08
C LEU A 148 -6.02 -9.33 -4.51
N PHE A 149 -6.14 -9.88 -3.30
CA PHE A 149 -5.12 -10.72 -2.68
C PHE A 149 -4.85 -11.97 -3.55
N SER A 150 -5.92 -12.64 -3.96
CA SER A 150 -5.87 -13.78 -4.88
C SER A 150 -5.28 -13.39 -6.23
N PHE A 151 -5.78 -12.30 -6.83
CA PHE A 151 -5.33 -11.79 -8.11
C PHE A 151 -3.84 -11.47 -8.12
N VAL A 152 -3.31 -10.78 -7.09
CA VAL A 152 -1.89 -10.42 -7.04
C VAL A 152 -1.04 -11.62 -6.64
N GLY A 153 -1.42 -12.24 -5.53
CA GLY A 153 -0.80 -13.42 -4.93
C GLY A 153 0.10 -13.13 -3.73
N HIS A 154 0.07 -14.05 -2.76
CA HIS A 154 0.70 -13.91 -1.44
C HIS A 154 2.17 -13.48 -1.49
N ARG A 155 2.99 -14.14 -2.33
CA ARG A 155 4.42 -13.79 -2.46
C ARG A 155 4.59 -12.36 -2.98
N THR A 156 3.94 -12.07 -4.10
CA THR A 156 4.11 -10.83 -4.85
C THR A 156 3.72 -9.61 -4.03
N ILE A 157 2.64 -9.68 -3.22
CA ILE A 157 2.24 -8.54 -2.37
C ILE A 157 3.34 -8.22 -1.35
N ASN A 158 3.85 -9.23 -0.65
CA ASN A 158 4.88 -9.05 0.38
C ASN A 158 6.19 -8.54 -0.22
N GLU A 159 6.71 -9.20 -1.27
CA GLU A 159 7.96 -8.80 -1.93
C GLU A 159 7.86 -7.39 -2.53
N ALA A 160 6.71 -7.00 -3.08
CA ALA A 160 6.51 -5.65 -3.58
C ALA A 160 6.62 -4.59 -2.47
N MET A 161 6.05 -4.84 -1.28
CA MET A 161 6.20 -3.91 -0.15
C MET A 161 7.66 -3.83 0.33
N TRP A 162 8.37 -4.97 0.40
CA TRP A 162 9.77 -4.97 0.78
C TRP A 162 10.67 -4.25 -0.24
N ASN A 163 10.40 -4.40 -1.53
CA ASN A 163 11.10 -3.68 -2.59
C ASN A 163 10.88 -2.16 -2.51
N LEU A 164 9.78 -1.72 -1.90
CA LEU A 164 9.54 -0.31 -1.59
C LEU A 164 10.27 0.18 -0.33
N GLY A 165 10.96 -0.70 0.40
CA GLY A 165 11.62 -0.42 1.66
C GLY A 165 10.77 -0.68 2.90
N LEU A 166 9.54 -1.19 2.74
CA LEU A 166 8.55 -1.39 3.81
C LEU A 166 8.71 -2.76 4.47
N GLN A 167 9.86 -2.95 5.12
CA GLN A 167 10.39 -4.25 5.55
C GLN A 167 9.58 -4.95 6.66
N SER A 168 8.73 -4.23 7.39
CA SER A 168 7.87 -4.82 8.44
C SER A 168 6.68 -5.59 7.88
N THR A 169 6.34 -5.39 6.61
CA THR A 169 5.12 -5.95 6.00
C THR A 169 5.10 -7.48 6.06
N ARG A 170 4.03 -8.04 6.62
CA ARG A 170 3.72 -9.49 6.64
C ARG A 170 2.22 -9.67 6.33
N LEU A 171 1.87 -9.95 5.09
CA LEU A 171 0.52 -10.41 4.72
C LEU A 171 0.47 -11.93 4.72
N HIS A 172 0.11 -12.52 5.86
CA HIS A 172 -0.06 -13.96 6.04
C HIS A 172 -1.38 -14.51 5.51
N HIS A 173 -2.47 -13.74 5.60
CA HIS A 173 -3.81 -14.28 5.38
C HIS A 173 -4.83 -13.29 4.81
N ARG A 174 -5.87 -13.85 4.17
CA ARG A 174 -7.11 -13.16 3.75
C ARG A 174 -7.91 -12.65 4.96
N LEU A 175 -8.77 -11.66 4.76
CA LEU A 175 -9.56 -11.04 5.84
C LEU A 175 -10.97 -11.61 5.91
N SER A 176 -11.47 -11.80 7.15
CA SER A 176 -12.81 -12.34 7.45
C SER A 176 -13.13 -13.66 6.74
N GLU A 177 -12.11 -14.49 6.57
CA GLU A 177 -12.20 -15.81 5.97
C GLU A 177 -11.30 -16.77 6.74
N THR A 178 -11.88 -17.82 7.32
CA THR A 178 -11.12 -18.82 8.06
C THR A 178 -10.45 -19.79 7.09
N ARG A 179 -9.12 -19.65 6.94
CA ARG A 179 -8.27 -20.56 6.16
C ARG A 179 -7.07 -21.00 7.00
N SER A 180 -6.61 -22.23 6.79
CA SER A 180 -5.33 -22.66 7.34
C SER A 180 -4.18 -21.81 6.79
N ILE A 181 -3.05 -21.77 7.50
CA ILE A 181 -1.84 -21.07 7.04
C ILE A 181 -1.42 -21.61 5.67
N ALA A 182 -1.45 -22.93 5.49
CA ALA A 182 -1.11 -23.57 4.22
C ALA A 182 -2.06 -23.14 3.10
N ALA A 183 -3.36 -23.03 3.36
CA ALA A 183 -4.35 -22.60 2.37
C ALA A 183 -4.18 -21.12 1.96
N ASN A 184 -3.74 -20.26 2.87
CA ASN A 184 -3.47 -18.85 2.53
C ASN A 184 -2.27 -18.65 1.58
N LEU A 185 -1.39 -19.64 1.44
CA LEU A 185 -0.29 -19.62 0.47
C LEU A 185 -0.76 -19.81 -0.97
N TYR A 186 -1.99 -20.26 -1.19
CA TYR A 186 -2.53 -20.51 -2.54
C TYR A 186 -3.26 -19.28 -3.09
N SER A 187 -2.96 -18.97 -4.34
CA SER A 187 -3.74 -18.08 -5.20
C SER A 187 -4.50 -18.91 -6.23
N GLU A 188 -5.79 -18.63 -6.32
CA GLU A 188 -6.69 -19.16 -7.34
C GLU A 188 -6.23 -18.75 -8.75
N PRO A 189 -6.54 -19.54 -9.80
CA PRO A 189 -6.35 -19.10 -11.17
C PRO A 189 -7.24 -17.88 -11.43
N VAL A 190 -6.78 -16.97 -12.30
CA VAL A 190 -7.54 -15.77 -12.66
C VAL A 190 -7.59 -15.61 -14.17
N ASP A 191 -8.80 -15.58 -14.72
CA ASP A 191 -9.02 -15.17 -16.11
C ASP A 191 -9.05 -13.63 -16.17
N VAL A 192 -8.19 -13.05 -16.99
CA VAL A 192 -8.19 -11.63 -17.35
C VAL A 192 -8.83 -11.50 -18.73
N ASN A 193 -10.03 -10.92 -18.76
CA ASN A 193 -10.87 -10.85 -19.95
C ASN A 193 -10.44 -9.66 -20.83
N VAL A 194 -9.37 -9.83 -21.61
CA VAL A 194 -9.02 -8.87 -22.66
C VAL A 194 -9.90 -9.08 -23.89
N ALA A 195 -10.21 -7.98 -24.58
CA ALA A 195 -11.19 -7.95 -25.68
C ALA A 195 -10.91 -8.90 -26.86
N VAL A 196 -9.69 -9.43 -26.98
CA VAL A 196 -9.24 -10.23 -28.14
C VAL A 196 -8.89 -11.69 -27.77
N THR A 197 -8.36 -11.97 -26.58
CA THR A 197 -7.90 -13.32 -26.18
C THR A 197 -7.83 -13.47 -24.65
N ALA A 198 -8.71 -14.27 -24.03
CA ALA A 198 -8.65 -14.47 -22.58
C ALA A 198 -7.25 -14.93 -22.10
N LEU A 199 -6.71 -14.23 -21.11
CA LEU A 199 -5.45 -14.58 -20.45
C LEU A 199 -5.77 -15.28 -19.13
N THR A 200 -5.39 -16.54 -18.98
CA THR A 200 -5.52 -17.25 -17.70
C THR A 200 -4.20 -17.22 -16.94
N LEU A 201 -4.20 -16.53 -15.80
CA LEU A 201 -3.13 -16.61 -14.80
C LEU A 201 -3.29 -17.92 -14.04
N LEU A 202 -2.29 -18.79 -14.15
CA LEU A 202 -2.31 -20.11 -13.51
C LEU A 202 -2.26 -20.00 -11.98
N PRO A 203 -2.84 -20.98 -11.26
CA PRO A 203 -2.79 -20.99 -9.81
C PRO A 203 -1.35 -21.11 -9.32
N LYS A 204 -1.03 -20.43 -8.23
CA LYS A 204 0.33 -20.39 -7.67
C LYS A 204 0.28 -20.64 -6.17
N ARG A 205 1.06 -21.62 -5.70
CA ARG A 205 1.39 -21.75 -4.29
C ARG A 205 2.64 -20.93 -4.00
N SER A 206 2.53 -20.00 -3.06
CA SER A 206 3.67 -19.24 -2.57
C SER A 206 4.63 -20.15 -1.79
N GLY A 207 5.89 -20.19 -2.22
CA GLY A 207 7.00 -20.76 -1.44
C GLY A 207 7.68 -19.73 -0.54
N LEU A 208 7.06 -18.57 -0.29
CA LEU A 208 7.63 -17.53 0.55
C LEU A 208 7.43 -17.89 2.03
N ALA A 209 8.53 -18.11 2.74
CA ALA A 209 8.50 -18.27 4.20
C ALA A 209 8.52 -16.87 4.84
N LEU A 210 7.36 -16.41 5.30
CA LEU A 210 7.27 -15.18 6.08
C LEU A 210 7.83 -15.41 7.49
N GLN A 211 8.67 -14.50 7.96
CA GLN A 211 9.02 -14.41 9.37
C GLN A 211 7.74 -14.15 10.17
N ASP A 212 7.54 -14.90 11.26
CA ASP A 212 6.42 -14.66 12.16
C ASP A 212 6.66 -13.42 13.04
N ASN A 213 5.60 -12.96 13.70
CA ASN A 213 5.65 -11.80 14.56
C ASN A 213 6.20 -12.12 15.97
N SER A 214 6.62 -13.36 16.28
CA SER A 214 6.91 -13.79 17.66
C SER A 214 8.00 -12.98 18.38
N GLY A 215 8.90 -12.35 17.62
CA GLY A 215 9.93 -11.45 18.14
C GLY A 215 9.45 -10.04 18.50
N LEU A 216 8.20 -9.68 18.20
CA LEU A 216 7.65 -8.37 18.52
C LEU A 216 7.04 -8.36 19.95
N PRO A 217 7.22 -7.30 20.72
CA PRO A 217 6.53 -7.16 22.01
C PRO A 217 5.01 -7.07 21.81
N GLY A 218 4.23 -7.65 22.73
CA GLY A 218 2.77 -7.55 22.75
C GLY A 218 2.01 -8.46 21.76
N VAL A 219 2.65 -9.45 21.15
CA VAL A 219 2.03 -10.36 20.13
C VAL A 219 0.98 -11.30 20.72
N LYS A 220 1.05 -11.59 22.02
CA LYS A 220 -0.01 -12.27 22.76
C LYS A 220 -1.01 -11.21 23.25
N VAL A 221 -2.29 -11.34 22.88
CA VAL A 221 -3.30 -10.30 23.10
C VAL A 221 -4.47 -10.84 23.92
N GLY A 222 -4.94 -10.04 24.88
CA GLY A 222 -6.03 -10.39 25.79
C GLY A 222 -5.63 -11.40 26.86
N THR A 223 -6.64 -11.88 27.58
CA THR A 223 -6.55 -12.88 28.66
C THR A 223 -7.29 -14.17 28.29
N ALA A 224 -8.23 -14.09 27.34
CA ALA A 224 -8.96 -15.23 26.79
C ALA A 224 -9.40 -14.96 25.34
N TYR A 225 -9.89 -15.98 24.66
CA TYR A 225 -10.56 -15.82 23.36
C TYR A 225 -11.62 -16.89 23.12
N VAL A 226 -12.62 -16.56 22.30
CA VAL A 226 -13.57 -17.53 21.75
C VAL A 226 -12.93 -18.19 20.52
N ALA A 227 -12.76 -19.51 20.57
CA ALA A 227 -12.25 -20.30 19.45
C ALA A 227 -13.34 -20.54 18.38
N ASP A 228 -12.93 -21.01 17.21
CA ASP A 228 -13.84 -21.25 16.07
C ASP A 228 -14.96 -22.27 16.39
N ASP A 229 -14.75 -23.15 17.38
CA ASP A 229 -15.74 -24.11 17.88
C ASP A 229 -16.69 -23.51 18.94
N GLY A 230 -16.59 -22.21 19.21
CA GLY A 230 -17.38 -21.46 20.19
C GLY A 230 -16.88 -21.59 21.63
N ARG A 231 -15.81 -22.36 21.88
CA ARG A 231 -15.31 -22.58 23.24
C ARG A 231 -14.42 -21.42 23.68
N VAL A 232 -14.57 -21.00 24.94
CA VAL A 232 -13.68 -20.01 25.54
C VAL A 232 -12.36 -20.67 25.94
N VAL A 233 -11.25 -20.14 25.46
CA VAL A 233 -9.90 -20.54 25.81
C VAL A 233 -9.32 -19.49 26.75
N SER A 234 -9.00 -19.89 27.98
CA SER A 234 -8.49 -19.01 29.05
C SER A 234 -6.98 -18.77 28.95
N GLU A 235 -6.53 -18.29 27.79
CA GLU A 235 -5.16 -17.83 27.55
C GLU A 235 -5.14 -16.67 26.53
N PRO A 236 -4.09 -15.85 26.49
CA PRO A 236 -3.94 -14.82 25.47
C PRO A 236 -3.94 -15.41 24.05
N MET A 237 -4.66 -14.77 23.12
CA MET A 237 -4.67 -15.17 21.72
C MET A 237 -3.33 -14.87 21.05
N ASP A 238 -2.85 -15.78 20.20
CA ASP A 238 -1.56 -15.69 19.52
C ASP A 238 -1.65 -14.99 18.16
N PHE A 239 -1.04 -13.81 18.02
CA PHE A 239 -0.96 -13.06 16.77
C PHE A 239 0.35 -13.25 15.99
N SER A 240 1.20 -14.21 16.38
CA SER A 240 2.48 -14.49 15.70
C SER A 240 2.33 -14.74 14.20
N LYS A 241 1.22 -15.34 13.78
CA LYS A 241 0.94 -15.69 12.37
C LYS A 241 -0.15 -14.83 11.72
N LYS A 242 -0.53 -13.72 12.36
CA LYS A 242 -1.51 -12.76 11.84
C LYS A 242 -0.81 -11.71 10.97
N ASN A 243 -1.57 -11.04 10.10
CA ASN A 243 -1.04 -9.93 9.30
C ASN A 243 -0.36 -8.87 10.17
N TYR A 244 0.69 -8.23 9.65
CA TYR A 244 1.43 -7.17 10.32
C TYR A 244 2.00 -6.17 9.32
N MET A 245 2.06 -4.90 9.73
CA MET A 245 2.79 -3.82 9.09
C MET A 245 2.92 -2.72 10.14
N SER A 246 4.14 -2.23 10.38
CA SER A 246 4.39 -1.22 11.41
C SER A 246 3.68 0.10 11.10
N LEU A 247 3.48 0.92 12.13
CA LEU A 247 2.87 2.25 12.01
C LEU A 247 3.69 3.13 11.05
N MET A 248 5.01 3.06 11.16
CA MET A 248 5.94 3.78 10.29
C MET A 248 5.79 3.34 8.83
N ASP A 249 5.84 2.04 8.55
CA ASP A 249 5.75 1.53 7.18
C ASP A 249 4.38 1.85 6.55
N GLN A 250 3.29 1.81 7.33
CA GLN A 250 1.97 2.20 6.84
C GLN A 250 1.94 3.67 6.40
N GLN A 251 2.49 4.58 7.21
CA GLN A 251 2.57 5.99 6.84
C GLN A 251 3.52 6.22 5.64
N ASP A 252 4.64 5.49 5.57
CA ASP A 252 5.59 5.56 4.46
C ASP A 252 4.95 5.13 3.14
N LEU A 253 4.15 4.05 3.13
CA LEU A 253 3.38 3.64 1.95
C LEU A 253 2.43 4.75 1.50
N LEU A 254 1.75 5.41 2.46
CA LEU A 254 0.85 6.53 2.17
C LEU A 254 1.61 7.72 1.59
N ILE A 255 2.77 8.09 2.15
CA ILE A 255 3.62 9.16 1.64
C ILE A 255 4.09 8.84 0.21
N LYS A 256 4.61 7.63 -0.03
CA LYS A 256 5.03 7.18 -1.37
C LYS A 256 3.90 7.27 -2.40
N LEU A 257 2.65 7.12 -1.95
CA LEU A 257 1.49 7.33 -2.80
C LEU A 257 1.17 8.82 -2.99
N VAL A 258 0.89 9.58 -1.93
CA VAL A 258 0.27 10.91 -2.05
C VAL A 258 1.27 12.05 -2.20
N ARG A 259 2.51 11.87 -1.74
CA ARG A 259 3.62 12.84 -1.80
C ARG A 259 4.96 12.14 -2.14
N PRO A 260 5.08 11.51 -3.32
CA PRO A 260 6.31 10.84 -3.74
C PRO A 260 7.50 11.81 -3.88
N ASP A 261 7.24 13.11 -3.93
CA ASP A 261 8.23 14.19 -3.97
C ASP A 261 9.00 14.39 -2.64
N ILE A 262 8.47 13.89 -1.51
CA ILE A 262 9.05 14.09 -0.18
C ILE A 262 10.15 13.08 0.14
N LEU A 263 9.99 11.82 -0.29
CA LEU A 263 10.95 10.76 0.05
C LEU A 263 12.06 10.75 -0.98
N ALA A 264 13.30 10.97 -0.53
CA ALA A 264 14.49 11.01 -1.37
C ALA A 264 14.96 9.63 -1.86
N ASP A 265 14.25 8.54 -1.53
CA ASP A 265 14.62 7.21 -1.96
C ASP A 265 14.13 6.91 -3.39
N SER A 266 14.94 6.17 -4.14
CA SER A 266 14.63 5.81 -5.53
C SER A 266 13.53 4.75 -5.66
N SER A 267 13.02 4.22 -4.54
CA SER A 267 11.96 3.20 -4.50
C SER A 267 10.56 3.84 -4.51
N GLY A 268 10.23 4.47 -5.64
CA GLY A 268 8.89 4.96 -5.93
C GLY A 268 7.90 3.84 -6.25
N LEU A 269 6.61 4.11 -6.10
CA LEU A 269 5.56 3.19 -6.59
C LEU A 269 5.64 3.10 -8.11
N SER A 270 5.69 1.88 -8.67
CA SER A 270 5.58 1.67 -10.12
C SER A 270 4.14 1.83 -10.61
N LEU A 271 3.55 3.00 -10.40
CA LEU A 271 2.24 3.41 -10.90
C LEU A 271 2.45 4.52 -11.91
N ASP A 272 1.70 4.53 -13.00
CA ASP A 272 1.60 5.73 -13.83
C ASP A 272 0.74 6.81 -13.14
N THR A 273 0.76 8.01 -13.70
CA THR A 273 0.01 9.15 -13.15
C THR A 273 -1.49 8.87 -13.05
N ALA A 274 -2.08 8.20 -14.04
CA ALA A 274 -3.51 7.93 -14.08
C ALA A 274 -3.93 6.92 -13.00
N MET A 275 -3.17 5.82 -12.86
CA MET A 275 -3.39 4.81 -11.82
C MET A 275 -3.23 5.40 -10.42
N ARG A 276 -2.20 6.24 -10.22
CA ARG A 276 -1.96 6.92 -8.96
C ARG A 276 -3.12 7.87 -8.60
N MET A 277 -3.55 8.69 -9.56
CA MET A 277 -4.67 9.62 -9.37
C MET A 277 -5.98 8.87 -9.10
N PHE A 278 -6.25 7.78 -9.80
CA PHE A 278 -7.42 6.93 -9.54
C PHE A 278 -7.43 6.36 -8.12
N LEU A 279 -6.29 5.85 -7.66
CA LEU A 279 -6.16 5.32 -6.30
C LEU A 279 -6.39 6.42 -5.24
N MET A 280 -5.79 7.59 -5.46
CA MET A 280 -5.98 8.75 -4.59
C MET A 280 -7.43 9.24 -4.58
N GLU A 281 -8.11 9.24 -5.72
CA GLU A 281 -9.54 9.59 -5.81
C GLU A 281 -10.40 8.62 -5.01
N ALA A 282 -10.18 7.31 -5.19
CA ALA A 282 -10.89 6.28 -4.43
C ALA A 282 -10.67 6.41 -2.91
N MET A 283 -9.47 6.83 -2.48
CA MET A 283 -9.14 7.10 -1.08
C MET A 283 -9.81 8.36 -0.55
N ALA A 284 -9.94 9.41 -1.36
CA ALA A 284 -10.50 10.70 -0.93
C ALA A 284 -12.03 10.71 -0.91
N GLN A 285 -12.65 9.96 -1.81
CA GLN A 285 -14.10 9.93 -2.01
C GLN A 285 -14.84 9.48 -0.74
N PHE A 286 -15.99 10.10 -0.47
CA PHE A 286 -16.92 9.65 0.56
C PHE A 286 -17.96 8.67 0.00
N PRO A 287 -18.50 7.73 0.82
CA PRO A 287 -19.63 6.89 0.44
C PRO A 287 -20.79 7.62 -0.26
N SER A 288 -21.21 8.78 0.24
CA SER A 288 -22.29 9.59 -0.35
C SER A 288 -21.99 10.12 -1.76
N GLN A 289 -20.71 10.21 -2.12
CA GLN A 289 -20.24 10.68 -3.42
C GLN A 289 -20.08 9.53 -4.44
N SER A 290 -20.25 8.28 -4.01
CA SER A 290 -20.04 7.14 -4.89
C SER A 290 -21.28 6.82 -5.71
N ALA A 291 -21.12 6.87 -7.05
CA ALA A 291 -22.16 6.47 -7.99
C ALA A 291 -22.11 4.96 -8.30
N ASN A 292 -20.94 4.34 -8.16
CA ASN A 292 -20.74 2.91 -8.40
C ASN A 292 -19.54 2.38 -7.58
N PRO A 293 -19.77 1.54 -6.56
CA PRO A 293 -21.08 1.16 -6.03
C PRO A 293 -21.87 2.33 -5.46
N LYS A 294 -23.18 2.19 -5.35
CA LYS A 294 -24.03 3.16 -4.64
C LYS A 294 -24.24 2.66 -3.20
N TYR A 295 -24.06 3.56 -2.23
CA TYR A 295 -24.23 3.26 -0.81
C TYR A 295 -25.37 4.08 -0.21
N ASP A 296 -26.10 3.48 0.73
CA ASP A 296 -27.05 4.20 1.58
C ASP A 296 -26.29 4.92 2.69
N GLY A 297 -26.58 6.22 2.88
CA GLY A 297 -25.90 7.03 3.90
C GLY A 297 -26.27 6.68 5.34
N SER A 298 -27.35 5.93 5.55
CA SER A 298 -27.72 5.41 6.88
C SER A 298 -26.84 4.24 7.31
N ASP A 299 -26.47 3.37 6.36
CA ASP A 299 -25.57 2.24 6.60
C ASP A 299 -24.09 2.65 6.48
N TYR A 300 -23.79 3.58 5.57
CA TYR A 300 -22.44 4.03 5.25
C TYR A 300 -22.34 5.56 5.29
N PRO A 301 -22.27 6.17 6.50
CA PRO A 301 -22.02 7.59 6.63
C PRO A 301 -20.61 7.96 6.12
N ASP A 302 -20.38 9.24 5.87
CA ASP A 302 -19.15 9.67 5.19
C ASP A 302 -17.86 9.52 6.01
N ASP A 303 -18.00 9.34 7.33
CA ASP A 303 -16.93 9.02 8.27
C ASP A 303 -16.74 7.51 8.49
N TYR A 304 -17.54 6.64 7.84
CA TYR A 304 -17.48 5.18 8.00
C TYR A 304 -16.07 4.59 7.84
N CYS A 305 -15.29 5.11 6.88
CA CYS A 305 -13.87 4.76 6.70
C CYS A 305 -12.92 5.95 6.95
N LYS A 306 -13.32 6.97 7.72
CA LYS A 306 -12.53 8.17 8.01
C LYS A 306 -12.70 8.59 9.46
N PHE A 307 -12.07 7.86 10.37
CA PHE A 307 -12.26 8.03 11.82
C PHE A 307 -11.78 9.39 12.33
N PHE A 308 -10.87 10.06 11.61
CA PHE A 308 -10.46 11.43 11.92
C PHE A 308 -11.42 12.52 11.42
N LEU A 309 -12.31 12.21 10.46
CA LEU A 309 -13.18 13.21 9.82
C LEU A 309 -14.06 14.00 10.81
N PRO A 310 -14.69 13.38 11.84
CA PRO A 310 -15.51 14.13 12.79
C PRO A 310 -14.73 15.21 13.53
N GLY A 311 -13.49 14.92 13.93
CA GLY A 311 -12.58 15.87 14.57
C GLY A 311 -12.12 16.99 13.67
N LEU A 312 -11.67 16.61 12.46
CA LEU A 312 -11.25 17.58 11.44
C LEU A 312 -12.39 18.53 11.03
N SER A 313 -13.63 18.03 11.04
CA SER A 313 -14.82 18.83 10.69
C SER A 313 -15.17 19.88 11.76
N ARG A 314 -14.64 19.77 12.98
CA ARG A 314 -14.78 20.79 14.04
C ARG A 314 -13.81 21.96 13.87
N ILE A 315 -12.76 21.80 13.06
CA ILE A 315 -11.72 22.82 12.85
C ILE A 315 -11.77 23.42 11.44
N ARG A 316 -12.23 22.67 10.43
CA ARG A 316 -12.34 23.12 9.04
C ARG A 316 -13.61 22.54 8.40
N PRO A 317 -14.30 23.26 7.49
CA PRO A 317 -15.43 22.72 6.76
C PRO A 317 -15.02 21.47 5.97
N LYS A 318 -15.85 20.42 6.03
CA LYS A 318 -15.60 19.15 5.32
C LYS A 318 -15.27 19.33 3.83
N GLY A 319 -15.89 20.28 3.14
CA GLY A 319 -15.64 20.55 1.72
C GLY A 319 -14.22 21.07 1.42
N ALA A 320 -13.57 21.71 2.39
CA ALA A 320 -12.20 22.21 2.28
C ALA A 320 -11.14 21.10 2.44
N LEU A 321 -11.53 19.94 2.99
CA LEU A 321 -10.61 18.86 3.30
C LEU A 321 -10.52 17.84 2.15
N ARG A 322 -9.32 17.33 1.92
CA ARG A 322 -9.06 16.09 1.19
C ARG A 322 -8.34 15.14 2.14
N ILE A 323 -8.96 13.99 2.39
CA ILE A 323 -8.47 12.99 3.34
C ILE A 323 -8.22 11.70 2.59
N PHE A 324 -6.96 11.37 2.36
CA PHE A 324 -6.53 10.13 1.72
C PHE A 324 -6.12 9.16 2.81
N ASN A 325 -6.89 8.09 3.01
CA ASN A 325 -6.62 7.21 4.14
C ASN A 325 -6.95 5.74 3.89
N LYS A 326 -6.52 4.90 4.84
CA LYS A 326 -7.08 3.57 5.02
C LYS A 326 -7.17 3.24 6.51
N ILE A 327 -8.38 2.91 6.95
CA ILE A 327 -8.64 2.44 8.32
C ILE A 327 -8.46 0.93 8.47
N GLY A 328 -8.32 0.49 9.72
CA GLY A 328 -8.42 -0.88 10.17
C GLY A 328 -9.18 -0.98 11.49
N ARG A 329 -10.05 -1.98 11.61
CA ARG A 329 -10.75 -2.29 12.85
C ARG A 329 -10.97 -3.80 12.95
N ALA A 330 -10.44 -4.43 14.00
CA ALA A 330 -10.69 -5.83 14.35
C ALA A 330 -10.01 -6.18 15.68
N TYR A 331 -10.54 -7.16 16.41
CA TYR A 331 -9.94 -7.67 17.66
C TYR A 331 -9.68 -6.56 18.69
N GLY A 332 -10.54 -5.54 18.77
CA GLY A 332 -10.36 -4.39 19.66
C GLY A 332 -9.34 -3.35 19.17
N PHE A 333 -8.57 -3.62 18.12
CA PHE A 333 -7.69 -2.62 17.51
C PHE A 333 -8.48 -1.72 16.57
N THR A 334 -8.22 -0.42 16.65
CA THR A 334 -8.65 0.63 15.72
C THR A 334 -7.42 1.38 15.22
N ILE A 335 -7.32 1.55 13.91
CA ILE A 335 -6.25 2.31 13.24
C ILE A 335 -6.82 3.15 12.11
N ASP A 336 -6.27 4.35 11.93
CA ASP A 336 -6.51 5.23 10.79
C ASP A 336 -5.15 5.81 10.36
N ASN A 337 -4.80 5.60 9.10
CA ASN A 337 -3.59 6.12 8.46
C ASN A 337 -4.00 7.13 7.39
N SER A 338 -3.87 8.42 7.70
CA SER A 338 -4.47 9.51 6.93
C SER A 338 -3.45 10.57 6.49
N TYR A 339 -3.59 11.05 5.26
CA TYR A 339 -3.02 12.31 4.79
C TYR A 339 -4.15 13.32 4.63
N VAL A 340 -4.03 14.43 5.35
CA VAL A 340 -5.03 15.50 5.40
C VAL A 340 -4.47 16.72 4.69
N PHE A 341 -5.16 17.17 3.65
CA PHE A 341 -4.83 18.37 2.89
C PHE A 341 -6.01 19.34 2.92
N ASP A 342 -5.76 20.57 3.34
CA ASP A 342 -6.72 21.66 3.30
C ASP A 342 -6.52 22.47 2.02
N VAL A 343 -7.49 22.38 1.11
CA VAL A 343 -7.38 22.98 -0.23
C VAL A 343 -7.40 24.50 -0.20
N GLU A 344 -7.96 25.12 0.84
CA GLU A 344 -8.07 26.58 0.94
C GLU A 344 -6.77 27.20 1.44
N THR A 345 -6.09 26.54 2.38
CA THR A 345 -4.84 27.05 2.98
C THR A 345 -3.58 26.46 2.35
N GLY A 346 -3.71 25.36 1.60
CA GLY A 346 -2.58 24.60 1.06
C GLY A 346 -1.78 23.82 2.10
N ARG A 347 -2.22 23.82 3.37
CA ARG A 347 -1.53 23.14 4.46
C ARG A 347 -1.90 21.66 4.49
N SER A 348 -0.96 20.82 4.93
CA SER A 348 -1.21 19.40 5.10
C SER A 348 -0.36 18.74 6.17
N PHE A 349 -0.83 17.58 6.62
CA PHE A 349 -0.09 16.70 7.51
C PHE A 349 -0.55 15.25 7.31
N PHE A 350 0.29 14.33 7.73
CA PHE A 350 -0.03 12.92 7.91
C PHE A 350 -0.32 12.68 9.39
N LEU A 351 -1.36 11.90 9.67
CA LEU A 351 -1.71 11.43 11.00
C LEU A 351 -2.03 9.94 10.91
N THR A 352 -1.29 9.16 11.68
CA THR A 352 -1.49 7.72 11.82
C THR A 352 -1.61 7.39 13.30
N ALA A 353 -2.69 6.75 13.72
CA ALA A 353 -2.90 6.40 15.13
C ALA A 353 -3.44 4.99 15.28
N VAL A 354 -3.08 4.34 16.39
CA VAL A 354 -3.58 3.03 16.83
C VAL A 354 -4.13 3.16 18.25
N LEU A 355 -5.26 2.49 18.50
CA LEU A 355 -5.82 2.30 19.84
C LEU A 355 -6.37 0.88 19.96
N TYR A 356 -6.12 0.23 21.09
CA TYR A 356 -6.68 -1.06 21.48
C TYR A 356 -7.71 -0.86 22.60
N THR A 357 -8.94 -1.30 22.36
CA THR A 357 -10.07 -1.22 23.30
C THR A 357 -10.71 -2.60 23.45
N ASN A 358 -10.39 -3.26 24.55
CA ASN A 358 -10.96 -4.55 24.93
C ASN A 358 -10.92 -4.72 26.45
N ALA A 359 -11.84 -4.06 27.17
CA ALA A 359 -11.76 -4.00 28.63
C ALA A 359 -12.01 -5.36 29.31
N ASN A 360 -12.81 -6.25 28.71
CA ASN A 360 -13.07 -7.59 29.25
C ASN A 360 -11.91 -8.57 29.01
N GLY A 361 -10.99 -8.25 28.09
CA GLY A 361 -9.81 -9.04 27.76
C GLY A 361 -10.09 -10.31 26.94
N VAL A 362 -11.33 -10.51 26.49
CA VAL A 362 -11.75 -11.67 25.69
C VAL A 362 -11.73 -11.27 24.22
N LEU A 363 -11.04 -12.03 23.37
CA LEU A 363 -11.06 -11.82 21.92
C LEU A 363 -12.15 -12.69 21.28
N ASN A 364 -12.70 -12.22 20.16
CA ASN A 364 -13.76 -12.89 19.37
C ASN A 364 -15.10 -13.09 20.09
N ASP A 365 -15.38 -12.31 21.14
CA ASP A 365 -16.72 -12.26 21.75
C ASP A 365 -17.59 -11.11 21.21
N ASP A 366 -17.07 -10.37 20.24
CA ASP A 366 -17.64 -9.20 19.58
C ASP A 366 -17.99 -8.03 20.53
N GLN A 367 -17.37 -7.99 21.71
CA GLN A 367 -17.56 -6.92 22.70
C GLN A 367 -16.30 -6.04 22.80
N TYR A 368 -16.29 -4.95 22.03
CA TYR A 368 -15.20 -3.98 22.02
C TYR A 368 -15.71 -2.55 22.16
N GLU A 369 -14.96 -1.67 22.82
CA GLU A 369 -15.37 -0.27 23.04
C GLU A 369 -15.04 0.63 21.83
N TYR A 370 -15.48 0.25 20.64
CA TYR A 370 -15.18 1.00 19.41
C TYR A 370 -15.73 2.43 19.42
N GLU A 371 -16.87 2.68 20.05
CA GLU A 371 -17.39 4.05 20.22
C GLU A 371 -16.42 4.94 21.03
N PHE A 372 -15.72 4.37 22.01
CA PHE A 372 -14.69 5.09 22.75
C PHE A 372 -13.49 5.38 21.85
N ALA A 373 -13.07 4.41 21.03
CA ALA A 373 -12.02 4.62 20.03
C ALA A 373 -12.38 5.72 19.03
N ASP A 374 -13.61 5.73 18.51
CA ASP A 374 -14.09 6.75 17.56
C ASP A 374 -14.02 8.17 18.14
N ARG A 375 -14.38 8.34 19.42
CA ARG A 375 -14.24 9.63 20.13
C ARG A 375 -12.78 10.05 20.26
N ILE A 376 -11.90 9.14 20.68
CA ILE A 376 -10.46 9.43 20.79
C ILE A 376 -9.85 9.81 19.43
N PHE A 377 -10.22 9.13 18.34
CA PHE A 377 -9.73 9.47 17.01
C PHE A 377 -10.21 10.86 16.56
N ALA A 378 -11.48 11.19 16.77
CA ALA A 378 -11.98 12.53 16.50
C ALA A 378 -11.22 13.58 17.34
N ASP A 379 -11.02 13.34 18.63
CA ASP A 379 -10.32 14.27 19.52
C ASP A 379 -8.84 14.44 19.12
N LEU A 380 -8.13 13.34 18.79
CA LEU A 380 -6.76 13.37 18.27
C LEU A 380 -6.65 14.27 17.04
N ALA A 381 -7.55 14.09 16.07
CA ALA A 381 -7.53 14.84 14.82
C ALA A 381 -7.84 16.33 15.02
N GLU A 382 -8.75 16.66 15.95
CA GLU A 382 -9.03 18.04 16.32
C GLU A 382 -7.81 18.71 16.95
N VAL A 383 -7.27 18.16 18.05
CA VAL A 383 -6.24 18.87 18.83
C VAL A 383 -4.91 18.95 18.08
N LEU A 384 -4.52 17.88 17.39
CA LEU A 384 -3.31 17.90 16.56
C LEU A 384 -3.50 18.79 15.33
N GLY A 385 -4.69 18.78 14.71
CA GLY A 385 -5.01 19.69 13.62
C GLY A 385 -4.96 21.16 14.04
N ARG A 386 -5.51 21.51 15.22
CA ARG A 386 -5.42 22.86 15.80
C ARG A 386 -3.97 23.27 16.04
N ALA A 387 -3.19 22.42 16.69
CA ALA A 387 -1.79 22.70 17.00
C ALA A 387 -0.95 22.90 15.73
N LEU A 388 -1.09 22.01 14.74
CA LEU A 388 -0.33 22.06 13.48
C LEU A 388 -0.72 23.25 12.60
N TRP A 389 -2.01 23.60 12.56
CA TRP A 389 -2.50 24.72 11.76
C TRP A 389 -2.61 26.03 12.54
N GLN A 390 -2.19 26.05 13.80
CA GLN A 390 -2.24 27.22 14.70
C GLN A 390 -3.65 27.82 14.78
N ILE A 391 -4.67 26.95 14.85
CA ILE A 391 -6.06 27.36 15.02
C ILE A 391 -6.31 27.47 16.53
N PRO A 392 -6.75 28.64 17.04
CA PRO A 392 -7.02 28.81 18.47
C PRO A 392 -8.06 27.81 18.99
N ASP A 393 -7.94 27.45 20.27
CA ASP A 393 -9.01 26.74 20.96
C ASP A 393 -10.24 27.64 21.07
N TYR A 394 -11.42 27.05 20.93
CA TYR A 394 -12.70 27.74 21.11
C TYR A 394 -12.92 28.05 22.60
N SER A 395 -12.13 28.98 23.14
CA SER A 395 -12.40 29.61 24.44
C SER A 395 -12.12 31.12 24.44
N THR A 396 -11.99 31.76 23.28
CA THR A 396 -12.03 33.23 23.16
C THR A 396 -12.42 33.65 21.75
N THR A 397 -13.71 33.67 21.42
CA THR A 397 -14.36 34.80 20.73
C THR A 397 -15.81 34.46 20.38
N SER A 398 -16.67 35.43 20.66
CA SER A 398 -18.09 35.46 20.39
C SER A 398 -18.41 35.23 18.91
N SER A 399 -19.51 34.51 18.71
CA SER A 399 -20.27 34.34 17.46
C SER A 399 -20.13 35.49 16.45
N ASN A 400 -19.67 35.17 15.25
CA ASN A 400 -20.13 35.84 14.04
C ASN A 400 -20.30 34.79 12.95
N SER A 401 -21.56 34.58 12.57
CA SER A 401 -21.96 33.75 11.43
C SER A 401 -21.44 34.38 10.13
N LEU A 402 -20.61 33.65 9.40
CA LEU A 402 -20.28 33.99 8.02
C LEU A 402 -20.80 32.90 7.10
N ASP A 403 -21.82 33.30 6.36
CA ASP A 403 -22.45 32.61 5.24
C ASP A 403 -21.39 32.27 4.18
N CYS A 404 -21.34 31.03 3.72
CA CYS A 404 -20.33 30.57 2.76
C CYS A 404 -21.00 29.85 1.58
N THR A 405 -21.15 30.58 0.47
CA THR A 405 -21.39 30.01 -0.86
C THR A 405 -20.11 29.35 -1.41
N PRO A 406 -20.17 28.16 -2.04
CA PRO A 406 -18.99 27.50 -2.60
C PRO A 406 -18.37 28.27 -3.77
N SER A 407 -17.05 28.43 -3.74
CA SER A 407 -16.24 29.04 -4.81
C SER A 407 -16.05 28.10 -6.01
N SER A 408 -16.28 28.62 -7.22
CA SER A 408 -16.25 27.94 -8.52
C SER A 408 -14.84 27.67 -9.07
N LEU A 409 -13.84 27.41 -8.22
CA LEU A 409 -12.44 27.25 -8.65
C LEU A 409 -12.05 25.81 -9.06
N TRP A 410 -12.99 24.87 -9.03
CA TRP A 410 -12.74 23.46 -9.37
C TRP A 410 -12.47 23.20 -10.86
N GLU A 411 -12.99 24.01 -11.79
CA GLU A 411 -12.91 23.71 -13.23
C GLU A 411 -11.49 23.84 -13.84
N LYS A 412 -10.49 24.30 -13.09
CA LYS A 412 -9.12 24.51 -13.62
C LYS A 412 -8.15 23.35 -13.40
N PHE A 413 -8.48 22.35 -12.57
CA PHE A 413 -7.58 21.20 -12.30
C PHE A 413 -8.12 19.84 -12.76
N SER A 414 -9.28 19.80 -13.42
CA SER A 414 -9.87 18.57 -13.94
C SER A 414 -10.14 18.66 -15.45
N LYS A 415 -9.09 18.47 -16.26
CA LYS A 415 -9.26 18.03 -17.66
C LYS A 415 -8.58 16.68 -17.84
N PRO A 416 -9.32 15.59 -18.14
CA PRO A 416 -8.73 14.30 -18.38
C PRO A 416 -8.11 14.24 -19.79
N LEU A 417 -6.83 13.86 -19.84
CA LEU A 417 -6.23 13.21 -21.02
C LEU A 417 -6.42 11.71 -20.83
N MET A 418 -7.56 11.18 -21.27
CA MET A 418 -7.83 9.74 -21.35
C MET A 418 -8.39 9.45 -22.73
N THR A 419 -7.61 8.78 -23.57
CA THR A 419 -8.05 8.25 -24.87
C THR A 419 -8.41 6.77 -24.73
N SER A 420 -9.55 6.49 -24.12
CA SER A 420 -10.40 5.31 -24.41
C SER A 420 -11.80 5.59 -23.85
N ALA A 421 -12.82 5.43 -24.68
CA ALA A 421 -14.21 5.80 -24.36
C ALA A 421 -14.93 4.81 -23.42
N SER A 422 -14.24 3.78 -22.92
CA SER A 422 -14.85 2.71 -22.10
C SER A 422 -14.88 3.01 -20.60
N CYS A 423 -14.19 4.06 -20.12
CA CYS A 423 -14.16 4.44 -18.71
C CYS A 423 -14.37 5.95 -18.48
N GLN A 424 -15.37 6.55 -19.15
CA GLN A 424 -15.82 7.91 -18.82
C GLN A 424 -16.75 7.92 -17.59
N THR A 425 -16.36 8.71 -16.60
CA THR A 425 -17.21 9.28 -15.56
C THR A 425 -18.03 10.43 -16.16
N ASN A 426 -19.33 10.49 -15.86
CA ASN A 426 -20.23 11.47 -16.46
C ASN A 426 -20.02 12.89 -15.93
N VAL A 427 -19.95 13.79 -16.91
CA VAL A 427 -20.22 15.23 -16.82
C VAL A 427 -21.72 15.46 -16.64
N PHE A 428 -22.11 16.48 -15.88
CA PHE A 428 -23.47 16.99 -15.77
C PHE A 428 -24.03 17.34 -17.17
N VAL A 429 -25.13 16.70 -17.59
CA VAL A 429 -25.95 17.19 -18.70
C VAL A 429 -27.40 17.24 -18.23
N GLN A 430 -27.94 18.46 -18.20
CA GLN A 430 -29.37 18.72 -18.04
C GLN A 430 -30.14 18.07 -19.18
N ARG A 431 -31.28 17.45 -18.83
CA ARG A 431 -32.25 16.86 -19.75
C ARG A 431 -32.68 17.85 -20.84
N THR A 432 -32.69 17.37 -22.09
CA THR A 432 -33.72 17.70 -23.07
C THR A 432 -34.14 16.41 -23.78
N GLN A 433 -35.46 16.24 -23.94
CA GLN A 433 -36.12 15.15 -24.64
C GLN A 433 -35.75 15.14 -26.13
N ASP A 434 -35.61 13.95 -26.72
CA ASP A 434 -36.39 13.48 -27.88
C ASP A 434 -35.84 12.13 -28.40
N SER A 435 -36.51 11.58 -29.41
CA SER A 435 -36.96 10.19 -29.57
C SER A 435 -36.06 9.24 -30.38
N ASP A 436 -36.51 7.97 -30.35
CA ASP A 436 -36.41 6.91 -31.37
C ASP A 436 -35.26 5.87 -31.35
N LEU A 437 -35.70 4.61 -31.19
CA LEU A 437 -35.03 3.32 -31.44
C LEU A 437 -34.83 3.09 -32.95
N PRO A 438 -33.88 2.23 -33.38
CA PRO A 438 -34.21 0.81 -33.59
C PRO A 438 -33.10 -0.20 -33.25
N ALA A 439 -33.53 -1.46 -33.12
CA ALA A 439 -32.76 -2.65 -32.83
C ALA A 439 -31.96 -3.21 -34.02
N MET A 440 -30.80 -3.83 -33.78
CA MET A 440 -30.18 -4.92 -34.57
C MET A 440 -29.33 -5.75 -33.60
N GLU A 441 -29.61 -7.03 -33.34
CA GLU A 441 -29.46 -8.26 -34.13
C GLU A 441 -28.19 -9.03 -33.71
N LYS A 442 -28.39 -10.29 -33.33
CA LYS A 442 -27.42 -11.19 -32.71
C LYS A 442 -26.46 -11.75 -33.75
N THR A 443 -25.16 -11.81 -33.42
CA THR A 443 -24.21 -12.68 -34.11
C THR A 443 -23.38 -13.50 -33.12
N HIS A 444 -23.39 -14.81 -33.35
CA HIS A 444 -22.57 -15.81 -32.66
C HIS A 444 -21.08 -15.61 -32.95
N VAL A 445 -20.24 -15.74 -31.93
CA VAL A 445 -18.79 -15.89 -32.08
C VAL A 445 -18.38 -17.27 -31.56
N ILE A 446 -17.82 -18.05 -32.48
CA ILE A 446 -17.23 -19.38 -32.29
C ILE A 446 -15.85 -19.22 -31.63
N GLY A 447 -15.53 -20.15 -30.73
CA GLY A 447 -14.37 -20.10 -29.83
C GLY A 447 -13.00 -19.94 -30.49
N GLN A 448 -12.10 -19.28 -29.77
CA GLN A 448 -10.69 -19.07 -30.11
C GLN A 448 -9.78 -19.58 -28.97
N PRO A 449 -8.51 -19.94 -29.25
CA PRO A 449 -7.71 -20.79 -28.38
C PRO A 449 -7.22 -20.06 -27.11
N LEU A 450 -7.23 -20.78 -25.99
CA LEU A 450 -6.61 -20.34 -24.73
C LEU A 450 -5.08 -20.35 -24.85
N ILE A 451 -4.44 -19.25 -24.44
CA ILE A 451 -3.00 -19.22 -24.19
C ILE A 451 -2.79 -19.51 -22.69
N GLN A 452 -2.27 -20.70 -22.37
CA GLN A 452 -1.83 -21.06 -21.02
C GLN A 452 -0.36 -20.69 -20.85
N LEU A 453 -0.04 -19.85 -19.88
CA LEU A 453 1.33 -19.43 -19.58
C LEU A 453 1.67 -19.70 -18.12
N ALA A 454 2.65 -20.57 -17.88
CA ALA A 454 3.34 -20.70 -16.60
C ALA A 454 4.48 -19.67 -16.58
N LEU A 455 4.26 -18.52 -15.94
CA LEU A 455 5.30 -17.53 -15.74
C LEU A 455 6.30 -18.04 -14.69
N HIS A 456 7.46 -18.50 -15.15
CA HIS A 456 8.64 -18.73 -14.32
C HIS A 456 9.42 -17.41 -14.23
N GLU A 457 9.24 -16.68 -13.13
CA GLU A 457 10.07 -15.50 -12.86
C GLU A 457 11.45 -15.92 -12.38
N GLU A 458 12.47 -15.35 -13.01
CA GLU A 458 13.89 -15.56 -12.70
C GLU A 458 14.23 -15.13 -11.27
N ARG A 459 15.16 -15.86 -10.66
CA ARG A 459 15.71 -15.51 -9.35
C ARG A 459 16.54 -14.23 -9.50
N HIS A 460 16.02 -13.10 -9.02
CA HIS A 460 16.88 -11.94 -8.77
C HIS A 460 17.75 -12.20 -7.54
N SER A 461 19.05 -12.06 -7.75
CA SER A 461 20.14 -12.31 -6.80
C SER A 461 19.95 -11.53 -5.49
N LEU A 462 20.03 -12.25 -4.37
CA LEU A 462 20.16 -11.69 -3.03
C LEU A 462 21.41 -10.79 -2.96
N PRO A 463 21.37 -9.68 -2.19
CA PRO A 463 22.57 -8.88 -1.95
C PRO A 463 23.59 -9.68 -1.12
N PRO A 464 24.90 -9.40 -1.27
CA PRO A 464 25.96 -10.15 -0.60
C PRO A 464 25.89 -9.93 0.92
N LYS A 465 26.00 -11.03 1.67
CA LYS A 465 26.23 -11.01 3.11
C LYS A 465 27.55 -10.30 3.39
N SER A 466 27.51 -9.20 4.13
CA SER A 466 28.69 -8.56 4.68
C SER A 466 29.40 -9.51 5.65
N HIS A 467 30.71 -9.65 5.45
CA HIS A 467 31.61 -10.40 6.32
C HIS A 467 31.70 -9.75 7.69
N GLY A 468 31.68 -10.61 8.71
CA GLY A 468 31.93 -10.25 10.10
C GLY A 468 33.40 -9.90 10.33
N GLN A 469 33.61 -8.96 11.25
CA GLN A 469 34.85 -8.88 12.03
C GLN A 469 34.67 -9.73 13.28
N GLY A 470 35.65 -10.61 13.50
CA GLY A 470 35.66 -11.58 14.59
C GLY A 470 36.05 -10.98 15.93
N LEU A 471 35.77 -11.76 16.97
CA LEU A 471 36.52 -11.78 18.21
C LEU A 471 36.60 -13.24 18.66
N CYS A 472 37.83 -13.72 18.80
CA CYS A 472 38.19 -15.00 19.40
C CYS A 472 37.84 -14.99 20.90
N GLU A 473 37.41 -16.12 21.45
CA GLU A 473 38.13 -16.82 22.52
C GLU A 473 37.56 -18.21 22.87
N GLN A 474 38.50 -19.17 22.88
CA GLN A 474 38.66 -20.36 23.74
C GLN A 474 37.60 -21.49 23.81
N ILE A 475 37.87 -22.50 22.98
CA ILE A 475 38.12 -23.93 23.31
C ILE A 475 37.67 -24.45 24.68
N SER A 476 36.77 -25.45 24.64
CA SER A 476 36.80 -26.60 25.55
C SER A 476 36.15 -27.82 24.87
N SER A 477 36.96 -28.87 24.74
CA SER A 477 36.72 -30.18 24.10
C SER A 477 35.90 -31.15 24.94
N ASN A 478 34.93 -31.86 24.36
CA ASN A 478 35.01 -33.33 24.12
C ASN A 478 33.75 -33.91 23.42
N PRO A 479 33.88 -35.01 22.64
CA PRO A 479 32.85 -35.56 21.77
C PRO A 479 32.26 -36.89 22.28
N VAL A 480 30.95 -37.15 22.11
CA VAL A 480 30.38 -38.50 22.25
C VAL A 480 29.12 -38.70 21.38
N VAL A 481 29.29 -39.53 20.35
CA VAL A 481 28.42 -40.64 19.87
C VAL A 481 27.13 -40.34 19.09
N SER A 482 27.24 -40.75 17.83
CA SER A 482 26.22 -41.19 16.88
C SER A 482 25.31 -42.32 17.41
N LYS A 483 24.02 -42.23 17.13
CA LYS A 483 23.16 -43.41 16.95
C LYS A 483 21.97 -43.09 16.05
N ALA A 484 22.07 -43.56 14.81
CA ALA A 484 20.92 -43.81 13.95
C ALA A 484 20.15 -45.01 14.50
N VAL A 485 18.83 -44.90 14.56
CA VAL A 485 17.93 -46.04 14.79
C VAL A 485 17.05 -46.17 13.56
N ALA A 486 17.28 -47.26 12.83
CA ALA A 486 16.37 -47.81 11.84
C ALA A 486 15.27 -48.62 12.54
N LEU A 487 14.05 -48.54 12.05
CA LEU A 487 12.99 -49.52 12.29
C LEU A 487 12.39 -49.94 10.94
N CYS A 488 12.64 -51.20 10.60
CA CYS A 488 11.99 -51.96 9.54
C CYS A 488 10.63 -52.51 10.01
N GLY A 489 9.74 -52.82 9.05
CA GLY A 489 8.56 -53.66 9.24
C GLY A 489 7.38 -53.34 8.32
N THR A 490 7.50 -53.61 7.00
CA THR A 490 6.79 -54.70 6.28
C THR A 490 5.27 -54.54 6.09
N ASN A 491 4.82 -54.29 4.85
CA ASN A 491 4.18 -55.32 4.01
C ASN A 491 3.94 -54.88 2.57
N ALA A 492 4.10 -55.86 1.67
CA ALA A 492 4.18 -55.76 0.23
C ALA A 492 2.82 -55.88 -0.49
N LYS A 493 2.74 -55.35 -1.71
CA LYS A 493 2.19 -56.08 -2.88
C LYS A 493 2.69 -55.48 -4.20
N GLN A 494 3.12 -56.38 -5.07
CA GLN A 494 3.78 -56.20 -6.37
C GLN A 494 2.79 -55.83 -7.49
N SER A 495 3.29 -55.11 -8.51
CA SER A 495 3.14 -55.51 -9.91
C SER A 495 4.19 -54.83 -10.80
N ASN A 496 4.93 -55.67 -11.54
CA ASN A 496 6.01 -55.36 -12.49
C ASN A 496 5.52 -54.66 -13.77
N SER A 497 6.38 -53.83 -14.39
CA SER A 497 7.08 -54.18 -15.64
C SER A 497 7.96 -53.05 -16.22
N ASN A 498 9.27 -53.33 -16.30
CA ASN A 498 10.25 -53.08 -17.39
C ASN A 498 10.42 -51.65 -17.98
N CYS A 499 11.57 -50.99 -17.79
CA CYS A 499 12.85 -51.07 -18.57
C CYS A 499 13.03 -49.70 -19.30
N SER A 500 14.17 -49.00 -19.38
CA SER A 500 15.59 -49.34 -19.24
C SER A 500 16.40 -48.09 -18.85
N SER A 501 17.50 -48.33 -18.15
CA SER A 501 18.58 -47.41 -17.81
C SER A 501 19.55 -47.14 -18.97
N VAL A 502 20.08 -45.93 -19.05
CA VAL A 502 21.40 -45.65 -19.64
C VAL A 502 22.20 -44.78 -18.66
N ILE A 503 23.34 -45.29 -18.23
CA ILE A 503 24.40 -44.60 -17.48
C ILE A 503 25.69 -44.76 -18.30
N LEU A 504 26.51 -43.70 -18.31
CA LEU A 504 28.00 -43.64 -18.28
C LEU A 504 28.53 -42.55 -19.27
N PRO A 505 29.73 -41.96 -19.04
CA PRO A 505 30.35 -41.56 -17.78
C PRO A 505 30.98 -40.13 -17.84
N ALA A 506 31.50 -39.68 -16.69
CA ALA A 506 32.34 -38.50 -16.54
C ALA A 506 33.78 -38.72 -17.03
N ALA A 507 34.43 -37.66 -17.52
CA ALA A 507 35.89 -37.59 -17.70
C ALA A 507 36.44 -36.17 -17.40
N THR A 508 37.18 -36.08 -16.29
CA THR A 508 38.48 -35.40 -16.04
C THR A 508 38.92 -34.13 -16.79
N LYS A 509 39.25 -33.10 -15.97
CA LYS A 509 40.16 -31.90 -16.08
C LYS A 509 41.54 -32.14 -16.75
N PRO A 510 42.48 -31.14 -16.80
CA PRO A 510 42.44 -29.69 -17.12
C PRO A 510 43.57 -29.27 -18.13
N MET A 511 43.62 -28.01 -18.57
CA MET A 511 44.89 -27.37 -18.99
C MET A 511 44.95 -25.88 -18.64
N GLU A 512 46.15 -25.51 -18.17
CA GLU A 512 46.75 -24.18 -17.94
C GLU A 512 46.58 -23.26 -19.16
N GLY A 513 46.69 -21.94 -19.12
CA GLY A 513 47.24 -20.96 -18.18
C GLY A 513 47.65 -19.76 -19.03
N TYR A 514 47.38 -18.53 -18.61
CA TYR A 514 48.13 -17.34 -19.03
C TYR A 514 47.83 -16.22 -18.03
N GLU A 515 48.83 -15.94 -17.20
CA GLU A 515 48.97 -14.73 -16.41
C GLU A 515 49.23 -13.55 -17.35
N THR A 516 48.65 -12.38 -17.06
CA THR A 516 49.38 -11.12 -17.15
C THR A 516 48.92 -10.19 -16.03
N SER A 517 49.89 -9.89 -15.16
CA SER A 517 49.90 -8.90 -14.10
C SER A 517 49.83 -7.47 -14.64
N PHE A 518 49.14 -6.56 -13.93
CA PHE A 518 49.64 -5.19 -13.76
C PHE A 518 49.32 -4.65 -12.37
N SER A 519 50.33 -3.96 -11.85
CA SER A 519 50.63 -3.57 -10.48
C SER A 519 49.94 -2.30 -10.00
N CYS A 520 49.69 -2.24 -8.69
CA CYS A 520 49.46 -1.01 -7.93
C CYS A 520 50.68 -0.08 -7.98
N VAL A 521 50.43 1.23 -8.11
CA VAL A 521 51.31 2.31 -7.61
C VAL A 521 50.44 3.39 -6.98
N ARG A 522 50.65 3.63 -5.68
CA ARG A 522 50.31 4.88 -4.97
C ARG A 522 51.35 5.93 -5.38
N ASP A 523 50.93 7.18 -5.60
CA ASP A 523 51.37 8.30 -4.76
C ASP A 523 50.87 9.69 -5.21
N GLN A 524 50.83 10.57 -4.21
CA GLN A 524 50.97 12.03 -4.22
C GLN A 524 49.74 12.97 -4.17
N GLN A 525 49.68 13.62 -3.01
CA GLN A 525 49.05 14.88 -2.67
C GLN A 525 49.54 16.04 -3.54
N CYS A 526 48.67 17.03 -3.78
CA CYS A 526 49.06 18.44 -3.84
C CYS A 526 47.89 19.33 -3.40
N ASN A 527 48.12 20.08 -2.31
CA ASN A 527 47.38 21.27 -1.91
C ASN A 527 47.76 22.43 -2.82
N SER A 528 46.80 23.31 -3.13
CA SER A 528 47.07 24.75 -3.17
C SER A 528 45.77 25.55 -3.05
N SER A 529 45.86 26.56 -2.22
CA SER A 529 44.86 27.44 -1.65
C SER A 529 44.63 28.72 -2.49
N ASP A 530 43.54 29.40 -2.13
CA ASP A 530 43.27 30.85 -2.15
C ASP A 530 43.44 31.66 -3.44
N ILE A 531 42.30 32.10 -3.99
CA ILE A 531 42.13 33.50 -4.44
C ILE A 531 40.74 34.00 -3.99
N VAL A 532 40.74 35.19 -3.42
CA VAL A 532 39.70 35.86 -2.64
C VAL A 532 39.38 37.22 -3.31
N LEU A 533 38.08 37.58 -3.29
CA LEU A 533 37.44 38.92 -3.45
C LEU A 533 37.24 39.53 -4.87
N PRO A 534 36.30 40.50 -5.05
CA PRO A 534 35.06 40.79 -4.31
C PRO A 534 33.81 41.19 -5.17
N MET A 535 32.65 41.19 -4.49
CA MET A 535 31.47 42.09 -4.57
C MET A 535 31.02 42.69 -5.92
N MET A 536 29.72 42.52 -6.24
CA MET A 536 28.75 43.62 -6.17
C MET A 536 27.29 43.15 -6.25
N GLN A 537 26.48 43.75 -5.38
CA GLN A 537 25.02 43.68 -5.34
C GLN A 537 24.40 44.20 -6.64
N LEU A 538 23.20 43.74 -6.99
CA LEU A 538 22.08 44.62 -7.34
C LEU A 538 20.75 43.85 -7.29
N SER A 539 19.77 44.57 -6.78
CA SER A 539 18.41 44.22 -6.40
C SER A 539 17.41 44.30 -7.56
N SER A 540 16.25 43.67 -7.33
CA SER A 540 14.89 44.04 -7.79
C SER A 540 14.62 44.17 -9.30
N CYS A 541 13.65 43.39 -9.81
CA CYS A 541 12.34 43.91 -10.22
C CYS A 541 11.45 42.83 -10.86
N ASP A 542 10.18 42.86 -10.44
CA ASP A 542 9.01 42.23 -11.06
C ASP A 542 8.76 42.71 -12.50
N VAL A 543 8.31 41.82 -13.40
CA VAL A 543 7.34 42.07 -14.50
C VAL A 543 6.73 40.71 -14.90
N VAL A 544 5.51 40.35 -14.48
CA VAL A 544 4.21 40.57 -15.14
C VAL A 544 4.05 40.02 -16.57
N SER A 545 3.33 38.90 -16.64
CA SER A 545 2.36 38.40 -17.64
C SER A 545 1.98 39.27 -18.84
N THR A 546 1.93 38.62 -20.01
CA THR A 546 0.93 38.61 -21.12
C THR A 546 1.69 38.54 -22.47
N SER A 547 1.26 37.96 -23.59
CA SER A 547 0.18 37.07 -24.03
C SER A 547 0.39 36.86 -25.55
N ILE A 548 0.16 35.64 -26.08
CA ILE A 548 -0.58 35.37 -27.34
C ILE A 548 -0.12 36.07 -28.65
N CYS A 549 0.40 35.29 -29.61
CA CYS A 549 -0.05 35.16 -31.01
C CYS A 549 0.87 34.17 -31.77
N ALA A 550 0.40 32.97 -32.10
CA ALA A 550 -0.12 32.58 -33.42
C ALA A 550 0.94 32.66 -34.55
N LYS A 551 1.56 31.53 -34.91
CA LYS A 551 1.20 30.61 -36.03
C LYS A 551 1.53 31.15 -37.44
N VAL A 552 2.28 30.31 -38.16
CA VAL A 552 2.50 30.25 -39.62
C VAL A 552 3.64 31.12 -40.17
N PHE A 553 4.83 30.51 -40.37
CA PHE A 553 5.53 30.67 -41.64
C PHE A 553 6.29 29.38 -42.01
N ASN A 554 6.44 29.21 -43.32
CA ASN A 554 6.38 27.97 -44.05
C ASN A 554 7.75 27.31 -44.25
N ARG A 555 7.69 26.03 -44.62
CA ARG A 555 8.73 25.16 -45.17
C ARG A 555 9.76 25.89 -46.05
N SER A 556 11.03 25.48 -45.94
CA SER A 556 11.78 24.77 -47.00
C SER A 556 13.29 24.90 -46.77
N VAL A 557 13.95 23.79 -46.40
CA VAL A 557 15.17 23.35 -47.11
C VAL A 557 15.18 21.82 -47.05
N LYS A 558 15.13 21.21 -48.23
CA LYS A 558 15.36 19.78 -48.48
C LYS A 558 16.78 19.65 -49.04
N SER A 559 17.39 18.52 -48.69
CA SER A 559 18.37 17.73 -49.46
C SER A 559 19.88 17.86 -49.19
N CYS A 560 20.48 16.66 -49.30
CA CYS A 560 21.90 16.25 -49.36
C CYS A 560 22.50 15.91 -47.99
N TYR A 561 22.83 14.66 -47.61
CA TYR A 561 23.25 13.47 -48.37
C TYR A 561 22.87 12.15 -47.65
N LYS A 562 22.88 11.05 -48.42
CA LYS A 562 22.46 9.67 -48.11
C LYS A 562 23.70 8.73 -48.13
N TYR A 563 23.61 7.59 -47.41
CA TYR A 563 24.46 6.36 -47.40
C TYR A 563 25.78 6.42 -46.59
N PHE A 564 26.16 5.43 -45.76
CA PHE A 564 26.10 3.94 -45.77
C PHE A 564 25.58 3.37 -44.41
N LEU A 565 24.65 2.41 -44.34
CA LEU A 565 24.73 0.93 -44.42
C LEU A 565 25.43 0.21 -43.23
N ASP A 566 24.61 -0.60 -42.55
CA ASP A 566 24.83 -1.86 -41.79
C ASP A 566 25.91 -1.95 -40.68
N GLU A 567 25.44 -1.99 -39.42
CA GLU A 567 25.53 -3.15 -38.50
C GLU A 567 24.38 -3.09 -37.46
#